data_AF-A0A9P7DRA2-F1
#
_entry.id   AF-A0A9P7DRA2-F1
#
_cell.length_a   1.000
_cell.length_b   1.000
_cell.length_c   1.000
_cell.angle_alpha   90.00
_cell.angle_beta   90.00
_cell.angle_gamma   90.00
#
_symmetry.space_group_name_H-M   'P 1'
#
loop_
_entity.id
_entity.type
_entity.pdbx_description
1 polymer ?
#
loop_
_entity_poly.entity_id
_entity_poly.type
_entity_poly.pdbx_seq_one_letter_code
_entity_poly.pdbx_strand_id
1 'polypeptide(L)'
;MAPRSSNKLNFNKKRYFTPDGSRRGWTCNICIPRRPNQFHFTTMQAAVRHENTSPEHARHISEVEWWQPRNDDGWGTLEQPPLTSDGLRTWEMQTHVDHVYDLVPFWIRGVDAAERGEVLRMEEFLQMMEENGGWRTSDEVWGMLGALRKPNHEEGSDGWGRKDDVSVPKAPTGTDLTSGDQDKGWGVTEEWAVPPTNTSNSSSHQRRDLGGTHPFVDDIALQEAADEDRRRRMNHFFEMPTEQKVLKIQEMIRYLRAHPA
;
A
#
# COMPACT_ATOMS: atom_id res chain seq x y z
N MET A 1 33.49 -44.28 -37.75
CA MET A 1 33.39 -43.80 -36.35
C MET A 1 32.24 -42.83 -36.28
N ALA A 2 31.12 -43.22 -35.64
CA ALA A 2 29.97 -42.32 -35.49
C ALA A 2 30.28 -41.26 -34.42
N PRO A 3 29.97 -39.97 -34.65
CA PRO A 3 30.12 -38.95 -33.63
C PRO A 3 29.19 -39.28 -32.46
N ARG A 4 29.76 -39.41 -31.26
CA ARG A 4 28.98 -39.57 -30.02
C ARG A 4 28.12 -38.31 -29.85
N SER A 5 26.81 -38.48 -29.91
CA SER A 5 25.85 -37.44 -29.56
C SER A 5 26.13 -37.00 -28.12
N SER A 6 26.76 -35.85 -27.96
CA SER A 6 26.94 -35.21 -26.66
C SER A 6 25.57 -34.69 -26.22
N ASN A 7 24.90 -35.43 -25.33
CA ASN A 7 23.67 -34.99 -24.69
C ASN A 7 23.92 -33.63 -24.04
N LYS A 8 23.35 -32.57 -24.63
CA LYS A 8 23.45 -31.21 -24.10
C LYS A 8 22.72 -31.19 -22.75
N LEU A 9 23.47 -31.03 -21.67
CA LEU A 9 22.90 -30.77 -20.35
C LEU A 9 22.05 -29.50 -20.46
N ASN A 10 20.82 -29.56 -19.97
CA ASN A 10 19.89 -28.43 -19.94
C ASN A 10 19.25 -28.36 -18.56
N PHE A 11 18.98 -27.15 -18.08
CA PHE A 11 18.17 -26.93 -16.88
C PHE A 11 16.70 -27.26 -17.16
N ASN A 12 16.00 -27.80 -16.17
CA ASN A 12 14.55 -28.02 -16.24
C ASN A 12 13.81 -26.67 -16.14
N LYS A 13 14.28 -25.77 -15.27
CA LYS A 13 13.71 -24.45 -14.99
C LYS A 13 14.76 -23.35 -15.19
N LYS A 14 15.10 -23.08 -16.46
CA LYS A 14 16.12 -22.08 -16.87
C LYS A 14 15.94 -20.69 -16.25
N ARG A 15 14.70 -20.27 -15.96
CA ARG A 15 14.37 -18.96 -15.35
C ARG A 15 14.99 -18.70 -13.97
N TYR A 16 15.44 -19.74 -13.27
CA TYR A 16 15.99 -19.63 -11.93
C TYR A 16 17.52 -19.61 -11.88
N PHE A 17 18.18 -19.66 -13.04
CA PHE A 17 19.62 -19.63 -13.16
C PHE A 17 20.06 -18.48 -14.05
N THR A 18 20.93 -17.62 -13.52
CA THR A 18 21.52 -16.52 -14.27
C THR A 18 22.94 -16.89 -14.67
N PRO A 19 23.31 -16.82 -15.97
CA PRO A 19 24.70 -16.96 -16.38
C PRO A 19 25.49 -15.75 -15.87
N ASP A 20 26.55 -16.01 -15.09
CA ASP A 20 27.45 -14.96 -14.65
C ASP A 20 28.42 -14.62 -15.79
N GLY A 21 28.18 -13.48 -16.44
CA GLY A 21 28.98 -12.99 -17.57
C GLY A 21 30.45 -12.73 -17.23
N SER A 22 30.78 -12.51 -15.95
CA SER A 22 32.15 -12.22 -15.52
C SER A 22 32.99 -13.48 -15.27
N ARG A 23 32.36 -14.59 -14.88
CA ARG A 23 33.08 -15.77 -14.33
C ARG A 23 32.84 -17.09 -15.05
N ARG A 24 32.21 -17.08 -16.24
CA ARG A 24 31.77 -18.31 -16.96
C ARG A 24 31.03 -19.28 -16.03
N GLY A 25 30.25 -18.74 -15.10
CA GLY A 25 29.56 -19.50 -14.07
C GLY A 25 28.05 -19.39 -14.19
N TRP A 26 27.36 -20.06 -13.28
CA TRP A 26 25.92 -19.98 -13.10
C TRP A 26 25.61 -19.65 -11.65
N THR A 27 24.62 -18.81 -11.42
CA THR A 27 24.11 -18.50 -10.08
C THR A 27 22.65 -18.89 -10.00
N CYS A 28 22.24 -19.46 -8.86
CA CYS A 28 20.83 -19.74 -8.60
C CYS A 28 20.18 -18.51 -7.95
N ASN A 29 19.13 -17.98 -8.58
CA ASN A 29 18.45 -16.77 -8.11
C ASN A 29 17.55 -17.01 -6.89
N ILE A 30 17.13 -18.27 -6.66
CA ILE A 30 16.16 -18.61 -5.60
C ILE A 30 16.87 -19.03 -4.30
N CYS A 31 18.04 -19.65 -4.39
CA CYS A 31 18.78 -20.03 -3.21
C CYS A 31 19.45 -18.78 -2.62
N ILE A 32 18.75 -18.09 -1.71
CA ILE A 32 19.28 -16.92 -0.99
C ILE A 32 20.55 -17.35 -0.26
N PRO A 33 21.72 -16.85 -0.64
CA PRO A 33 22.92 -17.22 0.05
C PRO A 33 22.95 -16.49 1.39
N ARG A 34 23.26 -17.21 2.48
CA ARG A 34 23.53 -16.57 3.78
C ARG A 34 24.80 -15.71 3.75
N ARG A 35 25.60 -15.80 2.68
CA ARG A 35 26.84 -15.04 2.46
C ARG A 35 26.99 -14.63 1.00
N PRO A 36 27.47 -13.42 0.68
CA PRO A 36 27.72 -13.03 -0.70
C PRO A 36 28.65 -14.05 -1.40
N ASN A 37 28.28 -14.46 -2.62
CA ASN A 37 28.97 -15.44 -3.48
C ASN A 37 28.85 -16.94 -3.13
N GLN A 38 27.98 -17.35 -2.20
CA GLN A 38 27.96 -18.75 -1.75
C GLN A 38 27.38 -19.76 -2.76
N PHE A 39 26.54 -19.34 -3.72
CA PHE A 39 25.92 -20.24 -4.71
C PHE A 39 26.33 -19.90 -6.15
N HIS A 40 27.63 -19.66 -6.36
CA HIS A 40 28.23 -19.58 -7.69
C HIS A 40 28.74 -20.96 -8.12
N PHE A 41 28.18 -21.49 -9.21
CA PHE A 41 28.60 -22.74 -9.83
C PHE A 41 29.56 -22.45 -10.99
N THR A 42 30.79 -22.94 -10.91
CA THR A 42 31.81 -22.75 -11.95
C THR A 42 31.52 -23.50 -13.24
N THR A 43 30.62 -24.49 -13.22
CA THR A 43 30.27 -25.29 -14.39
C THR A 43 28.76 -25.49 -14.49
N MET A 44 28.25 -25.59 -15.72
CA MET A 44 26.83 -25.86 -15.97
C MET A 44 26.37 -27.18 -15.33
N GLN A 45 27.23 -28.20 -15.35
CA GLN A 45 26.93 -29.50 -14.74
C GLN A 45 26.74 -29.41 -13.22
N ALA A 46 27.49 -28.55 -12.53
CA ALA A 46 27.31 -28.33 -11.09
C ALA A 46 25.97 -27.64 -10.80
N ALA A 47 25.57 -26.67 -11.62
CA ALA A 47 24.29 -25.98 -11.49
C ALA A 47 23.09 -26.92 -11.78
N VAL A 48 23.16 -27.74 -12.85
CA VAL A 48 22.12 -28.74 -13.16
C VAL A 48 22.02 -29.81 -12.07
N ARG A 49 23.15 -30.23 -11.51
CA ARG A 49 23.13 -31.14 -10.36
C ARG A 49 22.46 -30.48 -9.15
N HIS A 50 22.79 -29.22 -8.85
CA HIS A 50 22.13 -28.48 -7.77
C HIS A 50 20.60 -28.40 -7.98
N GLU A 51 20.15 -28.11 -9.20
CA GLU A 51 18.72 -28.11 -9.54
C GLU A 51 18.04 -29.45 -9.23
N ASN A 52 18.71 -30.56 -9.56
CA ASN A 52 18.13 -31.90 -9.42
C ASN A 52 18.28 -32.51 -8.03
N THR A 53 19.30 -32.14 -7.26
CA THR A 53 19.64 -32.82 -6.00
C THR A 53 19.44 -31.97 -4.75
N SER A 54 19.26 -30.65 -4.86
CA SER A 54 19.14 -29.78 -3.69
C SER A 54 17.70 -29.73 -3.17
N PRO A 55 17.41 -30.24 -1.96
CA PRO A 55 16.07 -30.17 -1.38
C PRO A 55 15.68 -28.72 -1.01
N GLU A 56 16.64 -27.88 -0.61
CA GLU A 56 16.38 -26.46 -0.33
C GLU A 56 15.96 -25.70 -1.59
N HIS A 57 16.60 -26.02 -2.72
CA HIS A 57 16.23 -25.45 -4.01
C HIS A 57 14.80 -25.85 -4.40
N ALA A 58 14.44 -27.12 -4.24
CA ALA A 58 13.08 -27.60 -4.50
C ALA A 58 12.05 -26.89 -3.61
N ARG A 59 12.34 -26.71 -2.31
CA ARG A 59 11.47 -26.00 -1.37
C ARG A 59 11.27 -24.54 -1.76
N HIS A 60 12.35 -23.82 -2.08
CA HIS A 60 12.23 -22.42 -2.47
C HIS A 60 11.54 -22.26 -3.84
N ILE A 61 11.72 -23.21 -4.77
CA ILE A 61 10.92 -23.23 -6.00
C ILE A 61 9.44 -23.38 -5.69
N SER A 62 9.05 -24.32 -4.81
CA SER A 62 7.64 -24.49 -4.46
C SER A 62 7.04 -23.25 -3.80
N GLU A 63 7.82 -22.54 -2.99
CA GLU A 63 7.40 -21.30 -2.36
C GLU A 63 7.25 -20.17 -3.39
N VAL A 64 8.24 -19.98 -4.27
CA VAL A 64 8.16 -18.97 -5.34
C VAL A 64 7.06 -19.28 -6.35
N GLU A 65 6.81 -20.55 -6.68
CA GLU A 65 5.71 -20.94 -7.58
C GLU A 65 4.34 -20.82 -6.91
N TRP A 66 4.27 -20.92 -5.58
CA TRP A 66 3.06 -20.60 -4.82
C TRP A 66 2.77 -19.09 -4.82
N TRP A 67 3.81 -18.26 -4.76
CA TRP A 67 3.69 -16.80 -4.77
C TRP A 67 3.67 -16.17 -6.15
N GLN A 68 4.05 -16.89 -7.21
CA GLN A 68 3.89 -16.39 -8.57
C GLN A 68 2.42 -16.09 -8.75
N PRO A 69 2.03 -14.81 -8.92
CA PRO A 69 0.69 -14.48 -9.30
C PRO A 69 0.41 -15.38 -10.50
N ARG A 70 -0.68 -16.16 -10.45
CA ARG A 70 -1.14 -16.81 -11.66
C ARG A 70 -1.14 -15.71 -12.72
N ASN A 71 -0.64 -16.01 -13.92
CA ASN A 71 -0.87 -15.17 -15.10
C ASN A 71 -2.38 -15.20 -15.42
N ASP A 72 -3.22 -14.89 -14.44
CA ASP A 72 -4.48 -14.26 -14.61
C ASP A 72 -4.12 -12.83 -15.02
N ASP A 73 -3.71 -12.69 -16.28
CA ASP A 73 -3.74 -11.43 -17.03
C ASP A 73 -5.18 -10.87 -17.09
N GLY A 74 -6.14 -11.55 -16.43
CA GLY A 74 -7.42 -11.07 -15.94
C GLY A 74 -7.36 -10.18 -14.69
N TRP A 75 -6.25 -9.49 -14.42
CA TRP A 75 -6.37 -8.08 -14.01
C TRP A 75 -6.94 -7.32 -15.21
N GLY A 76 -8.23 -7.56 -15.46
CA GLY A 76 -8.97 -6.89 -16.50
C GLY A 76 -8.71 -5.40 -16.41
N THR A 77 -8.76 -4.73 -17.55
CA THR A 77 -8.97 -3.28 -17.63
C THR A 77 -9.82 -2.90 -16.42
N LEU A 78 -9.27 -2.11 -15.49
CA LEU A 78 -9.97 -1.69 -14.28
C LEU A 78 -11.19 -0.90 -14.77
N GLU A 79 -12.28 -1.60 -15.07
CA GLU A 79 -13.60 -1.01 -15.10
C GLU A 79 -13.72 -0.42 -13.71
N GLN A 80 -13.73 0.91 -13.65
CA GLN A 80 -14.07 1.62 -12.44
C GLN A 80 -15.26 0.89 -11.83
N PRO A 81 -15.15 0.41 -10.59
CA PRO A 81 -16.25 -0.30 -9.96
C PRO A 81 -17.52 0.51 -10.18
N PRO A 82 -18.62 -0.12 -10.59
CA PRO A 82 -19.90 0.57 -10.65
C PRO A 82 -20.09 1.33 -9.33
N LEU A 83 -20.64 2.56 -9.38
CA LEU A 83 -20.95 3.42 -8.22
C LEU A 83 -22.04 2.82 -7.30
N THR A 84 -21.98 1.50 -7.06
CA THR A 84 -22.77 0.78 -6.09
C THR A 84 -22.06 0.86 -4.73
N SER A 85 -22.83 0.72 -3.65
CA SER A 85 -22.32 0.70 -2.28
C SER A 85 -21.21 -0.35 -2.07
N ASP A 86 -21.33 -1.50 -2.72
CA ASP A 86 -20.34 -2.58 -2.63
C ASP A 86 -19.06 -2.23 -3.41
N GLY A 87 -19.17 -1.52 -4.54
CA GLY A 87 -18.04 -0.99 -5.29
C GLY A 87 -17.25 0.06 -4.50
N LEU A 88 -17.96 0.98 -3.84
CA LEU A 88 -17.36 1.98 -2.95
C LEU A 88 -16.66 1.34 -1.75
N ARG A 89 -17.28 0.34 -1.11
CA ARG A 89 -16.66 -0.37 0.02
C ARG A 89 -15.41 -1.16 -0.37
N THR A 90 -15.41 -1.73 -1.58
CA THR A 90 -14.23 -2.42 -2.13
C THR A 90 -13.11 -1.43 -2.41
N TRP A 91 -13.45 -0.25 -2.96
CA TRP A 91 -12.49 0.83 -3.21
C TRP A 91 -11.92 1.44 -1.91
N GLU A 92 -12.75 1.60 -0.88
CA GLU A 92 -12.33 2.00 0.47
C GLU A 92 -11.38 0.97 1.11
N MET A 93 -11.68 -0.33 0.95
CA MET A 93 -10.76 -1.39 1.38
C MET A 93 -9.43 -1.34 0.63
N GLN A 94 -9.44 -1.01 -0.66
CA GLN A 94 -8.26 -1.01 -1.50
C GLN A 94 -7.36 0.21 -1.22
N THR A 95 -7.95 1.39 -1.06
CA THR A 95 -7.23 2.59 -0.58
C THR A 95 -6.63 2.38 0.81
N HIS A 96 -7.33 1.66 1.70
CA HIS A 96 -6.75 1.26 2.99
C HIS A 96 -5.49 0.40 2.86
N VAL A 97 -5.45 -0.53 1.91
CA VAL A 97 -4.27 -1.39 1.66
C VAL A 97 -3.11 -0.56 1.11
N ASP A 98 -3.39 0.42 0.25
CA ASP A 98 -2.36 1.32 -0.28
C ASP A 98 -1.74 2.19 0.84
N HIS A 99 -2.56 2.66 1.79
CA HIS A 99 -2.08 3.46 2.94
C HIS A 99 -1.23 2.67 3.95
N VAL A 100 -1.33 1.33 3.98
CA VAL A 100 -0.50 0.50 4.88
C VAL A 100 0.99 0.69 4.58
N TYR A 101 1.35 0.93 3.32
CA TYR A 101 2.74 1.13 2.92
C TYR A 101 3.38 2.38 3.53
N ASP A 102 2.59 3.41 3.83
CA ASP A 102 3.08 4.64 4.44
C ASP A 102 3.00 4.59 5.98
N LEU A 103 1.95 3.93 6.50
CA LEU A 103 1.71 3.82 7.94
C LEU A 103 2.69 2.87 8.64
N VAL A 104 3.07 1.75 8.00
CA VAL A 104 3.97 0.77 8.61
C VAL A 104 5.38 1.33 8.86
N PRO A 105 6.04 2.01 7.90
CA PRO A 105 7.32 2.67 8.15
C PRO A 105 7.26 3.80 9.18
N PHE A 106 6.14 4.52 9.27
CA PHE A 106 5.93 5.48 10.36
C PHE A 106 5.88 4.77 11.72
N TRP A 107 5.11 3.68 11.82
CA TRP A 107 5.00 2.89 13.05
C TRP A 107 6.33 2.31 13.53
N ILE A 108 7.13 1.73 12.62
CA ILE A 108 8.46 1.20 12.95
C ILE A 108 9.33 2.31 13.54
N ARG A 109 9.31 3.51 12.95
CA ARG A 109 10.05 4.66 13.48
C ARG A 109 9.50 5.16 14.81
N GLY A 110 8.18 5.10 15.01
CA GLY A 110 7.54 5.41 16.28
C GLY A 110 8.04 4.51 17.40
N VAL A 111 8.23 3.21 17.12
CA VAL A 111 8.83 2.26 18.06
C VAL A 111 10.29 2.62 18.35
N ASP A 112 11.10 2.83 17.32
CA ASP A 112 12.52 3.23 17.48
C ASP A 112 12.67 4.55 18.25
N ALA A 113 11.78 5.51 18.02
CA ALA A 113 11.75 6.80 18.73
C ALA A 113 11.36 6.62 20.19
N ALA A 114 10.34 5.79 20.47
CA ALA A 114 9.92 5.49 21.83
C ALA A 114 11.04 4.82 22.64
N GLU A 115 11.84 3.94 22.02
CA GLU A 115 13.03 3.35 22.66
C GLU A 115 14.10 4.40 23.01
N ARG A 116 14.17 5.51 22.26
CA ARG A 116 15.04 6.66 22.55
C ARG A 116 14.41 7.67 23.52
N GLY A 117 13.17 7.47 23.96
CA GLY A 117 12.42 8.43 24.77
C GLY A 117 11.85 9.61 23.97
N GLU A 118 11.80 9.50 22.64
CA GLU A 118 11.17 10.44 21.73
C GLU A 118 9.73 10.00 21.46
N VAL A 119 8.80 10.96 21.31
CA VAL A 119 7.41 10.67 20.95
C VAL A 119 7.15 11.19 19.55
N LEU A 120 7.01 10.28 18.58
CA LEU A 120 6.52 10.61 17.24
C LEU A 120 5.01 10.78 17.28
N ARG A 121 4.53 11.98 16.94
CA ARG A 121 3.11 12.30 16.92
C ARG A 121 2.51 11.87 15.59
N MET A 122 1.46 11.07 15.64
CA MET A 122 0.74 10.63 14.43
C MET A 122 0.14 11.84 13.69
N GLU A 123 -0.27 12.86 14.43
CA GLU A 123 -0.87 14.07 13.87
C GLU A 123 0.11 14.82 12.97
N GLU A 124 1.38 14.92 13.37
CA GLU A 124 2.44 15.58 12.58
C GLU A 124 2.74 14.79 11.29
N PHE A 125 2.66 13.46 11.34
CA PHE A 125 2.83 12.61 10.17
C PHE A 125 1.67 12.74 9.18
N LEU A 126 0.43 12.69 9.66
CA LEU A 126 -0.75 12.86 8.82
C LEU A 126 -0.77 14.26 8.18
N GLN A 127 -0.45 15.30 8.96
CA GLN A 127 -0.32 16.66 8.45
C GLN A 127 0.80 16.79 7.42
N MET A 128 1.96 16.16 7.65
CA MET A 128 3.07 16.15 6.69
C MET A 128 2.69 15.47 5.37
N MET A 129 1.84 14.43 5.40
CA MET A 129 1.35 13.81 4.17
C MET A 129 0.34 14.68 3.43
N GLU A 130 -0.53 15.38 4.16
CA GLU A 130 -1.50 16.32 3.59
C GLU A 130 -0.79 17.53 2.94
N GLU A 131 0.19 18.12 3.63
CA GLU A 131 0.96 19.28 3.15
C GLU A 131 1.84 18.96 1.93
N ASN A 132 2.30 17.72 1.79
CA ASN A 132 3.16 17.31 0.66
C ASN A 132 2.37 16.89 -0.60
N GLY A 133 1.09 17.21 -0.69
CA GLY A 133 0.27 16.95 -1.88
C GLY A 133 -0.47 15.61 -1.87
N GLY A 134 -0.74 15.07 -0.67
CA GLY A 134 -1.49 13.83 -0.47
C GLY A 134 -0.62 12.57 -0.41
N TRP A 135 -1.27 11.41 -0.36
CA TRP A 135 -0.64 10.09 -0.31
C TRP A 135 0.22 9.89 -1.56
N ARG A 136 1.53 10.09 -1.39
CA ARG A 136 2.54 10.00 -2.45
C ARG A 136 2.60 8.57 -2.99
N THR A 137 3.10 8.41 -4.22
CA THR A 137 3.53 7.08 -4.67
C THR A 137 4.67 6.59 -3.78
N SER A 138 4.64 5.30 -3.43
CA SER A 138 5.56 4.67 -2.46
C SER A 138 7.04 5.00 -2.71
N ASP A 139 7.46 5.16 -3.97
CA ASP A 139 8.83 5.51 -4.37
C ASP A 139 9.32 6.87 -3.83
N GLU A 140 8.47 7.88 -3.70
CA GLU A 140 8.86 9.20 -3.17
C GLU A 140 9.00 9.20 -1.64
N VAL A 141 8.18 8.40 -0.96
CA VAL A 141 8.25 8.21 0.50
C VAL A 141 9.57 7.54 0.89
N TRP A 142 9.98 6.51 0.14
CA TRP A 142 11.29 5.87 0.34
C TRP A 142 12.47 6.81 0.01
N GLY A 143 12.32 7.69 -0.99
CA GLY A 143 13.32 8.71 -1.33
C GLY A 143 13.60 9.69 -0.20
N MET A 144 12.56 10.17 0.50
CA MET A 144 12.72 11.05 1.66
C MET A 144 13.29 10.32 2.88
N LEU A 145 12.96 9.04 3.06
CA LEU A 145 13.48 8.22 4.15
C LEU A 145 14.98 7.93 4.02
N GLY A 146 15.47 7.78 2.78
CA GLY A 146 16.91 7.68 2.52
C GLY A 146 17.66 8.99 2.73
N ALA A 147 17.02 10.14 2.48
CA ALA A 147 17.68 11.44 2.49
C ALA A 147 17.90 12.03 3.90
N LEU A 148 17.11 11.66 4.90
CA LEU A 148 17.25 12.16 6.28
C LEU A 148 18.32 11.39 7.12
N ARG A 149 18.94 10.36 6.54
CA ARG A 149 20.13 9.71 7.11
C ARG A 149 21.37 10.27 6.42
N LYS A 150 21.77 11.51 6.77
CA LYS A 150 23.18 11.91 6.67
C LYS A 150 23.88 11.34 7.91
N PRO A 151 24.70 10.28 7.80
CA PRO A 151 25.53 9.89 8.91
C PRO A 151 26.63 10.95 9.04
N ASN A 152 26.66 11.65 10.17
CA ASN A 152 27.87 12.32 10.66
C ASN A 152 28.87 11.23 11.08
N HIS A 153 29.35 10.43 10.13
CA HIS A 153 30.43 9.48 10.37
C HIS A 153 31.63 9.94 9.54
N GLU A 154 32.66 10.36 10.27
CA GLU A 154 33.95 10.74 9.73
C GLU A 154 34.53 9.60 8.86
N GLU A 155 35.02 10.00 7.68
CA GLU A 155 36.16 9.43 6.96
C GLU A 155 36.40 7.91 7.09
N GLY A 156 35.55 7.13 6.42
CA GLY A 156 35.82 5.74 6.05
C GLY A 156 35.57 5.55 4.57
N SER A 157 36.64 5.46 3.78
CA SER A 157 36.63 5.35 2.32
C SER A 157 36.09 4.00 1.84
N ASP A 158 34.77 3.92 1.66
CA ASP A 158 34.13 2.75 1.07
C ASP A 158 33.49 3.16 -0.26
N GLY A 159 34.33 3.16 -1.30
CA GLY A 159 33.99 3.51 -2.66
C GLY A 159 32.88 2.64 -3.24
N TRP A 160 31.69 3.21 -3.34
CA TRP A 160 30.63 2.73 -4.21
C TRP A 160 30.19 3.87 -5.14
N GLY A 161 30.53 3.73 -6.42
CA GLY A 161 29.89 4.48 -7.50
C GLY A 161 30.75 5.55 -8.19
N ARG A 162 31.89 5.17 -8.77
CA ARG A 162 32.47 5.93 -9.89
C ARG A 162 31.52 5.78 -11.08
N LYS A 163 30.76 6.82 -11.41
CA LYS A 163 30.09 6.94 -12.71
C LYS A 163 31.07 7.60 -13.66
N ASP A 164 31.52 6.84 -14.64
CA ASP A 164 32.31 7.38 -15.75
C ASP A 164 31.46 8.35 -16.58
N ASP A 165 32.10 9.44 -16.95
CA ASP A 165 31.61 10.55 -17.75
C ASP A 165 31.10 10.08 -19.12
N VAL A 166 29.79 10.22 -19.35
CA VAL A 166 29.22 10.23 -20.71
C VAL A 166 28.95 11.69 -21.09
N SER A 167 29.89 12.26 -21.81
CA SER A 167 29.76 13.55 -22.49
C SER A 167 28.71 13.46 -23.59
N VAL A 168 27.57 14.14 -23.42
CA VAL A 168 26.59 14.38 -24.49
C VAL A 168 26.63 15.88 -24.87
N PRO A 169 26.55 16.25 -26.16
CA PRO A 169 26.83 17.61 -26.61
C PRO A 169 25.73 18.61 -26.25
N LYS A 170 26.18 19.80 -25.90
CA LYS A 170 25.41 21.02 -25.64
C LYS A 170 24.88 21.61 -26.96
N ALA A 171 23.57 21.82 -27.06
CA ALA A 171 22.91 22.63 -28.08
C ALA A 171 21.78 23.49 -27.44
N PRO A 172 21.39 24.60 -28.06
CA PRO A 172 21.19 25.86 -27.34
C PRO A 172 19.74 26.22 -27.00
N THR A 173 19.65 27.01 -25.94
CA THR A 173 18.73 28.13 -25.65
C THR A 173 17.57 28.37 -26.63
N GLY A 174 16.34 28.30 -26.12
CA GLY A 174 15.15 28.81 -26.81
C GLY A 174 13.91 28.92 -25.91
N THR A 175 13.61 30.16 -25.50
CA THR A 175 12.28 30.78 -25.26
C THR A 175 11.22 30.04 -24.41
N ASP A 176 11.06 30.54 -23.19
CA ASP A 176 9.89 31.31 -22.73
C ASP A 176 8.53 31.01 -23.40
N LEU A 177 7.68 30.24 -22.72
CA LEU A 177 6.22 30.36 -22.80
C LEU A 177 5.61 30.01 -21.44
N THR A 178 5.16 31.06 -20.77
CA THR A 178 4.12 31.08 -19.74
C THR A 178 2.93 30.19 -20.11
N SER A 179 2.68 29.14 -19.32
CA SER A 179 1.40 28.44 -19.27
C SER A 179 0.94 28.40 -17.83
N GLY A 180 0.03 29.31 -17.48
CA GLY A 180 -0.68 29.29 -16.21
C GLY A 180 -1.73 28.19 -16.26
N ASP A 181 -1.40 27.02 -15.72
CA ASP A 181 -2.40 26.03 -15.34
C ASP A 181 -2.83 26.31 -13.90
N GLN A 182 -4.07 26.74 -13.77
CA GLN A 182 -4.74 26.83 -12.48
C GLN A 182 -5.02 25.40 -12.01
N ASP A 183 -4.25 24.97 -11.01
CA ASP A 183 -4.54 23.81 -10.18
C ASP A 183 -5.99 23.88 -9.68
N LYS A 184 -6.85 23.08 -10.30
CA LYS A 184 -8.15 22.74 -9.74
C LYS A 184 -7.90 21.65 -8.70
N GLY A 185 -7.63 22.10 -7.48
CA GLY A 185 -7.48 21.24 -6.32
C GLY A 185 -8.66 20.28 -6.17
N TRP A 186 -8.36 19.05 -5.74
CA TRP A 186 -9.30 17.99 -5.37
C TRP A 186 -10.06 18.28 -4.08
N GLY A 187 -10.44 19.54 -3.86
CA GLY A 187 -11.34 19.93 -2.79
C GLY A 187 -12.76 19.47 -3.11
N VAL A 188 -13.05 18.19 -2.87
CA VAL A 188 -14.43 17.78 -2.57
C VAL A 188 -14.80 18.53 -1.30
N THR A 189 -15.46 19.67 -1.48
CA THR A 189 -16.03 20.43 -0.39
C THR A 189 -17.29 19.68 0.01
N GLU A 190 -17.14 18.65 0.84
CA GLU A 190 -18.31 17.97 1.38
C GLU A 190 -19.05 18.93 2.30
N GLU A 191 -20.32 19.18 1.96
CA GLU A 191 -21.18 20.21 2.56
C GLU A 191 -21.42 20.02 4.07
N TRP A 192 -21.06 18.85 4.62
CA TRP A 192 -21.16 18.54 6.05
C TRP A 192 -19.95 18.99 6.87
N ALA A 193 -18.81 19.36 6.25
CA ALA A 193 -17.56 19.66 6.96
C ALA A 193 -17.28 21.16 7.18
N VAL A 194 -18.14 22.06 6.69
CA VAL A 194 -17.97 23.51 6.89
C VAL A 194 -18.82 24.00 8.07
N PRO A 195 -18.26 24.67 9.10
CA PRO A 195 -19.06 25.30 10.14
C PRO A 195 -19.96 26.37 9.52
N PRO A 196 -21.22 26.53 9.99
CA PRO A 196 -22.21 27.36 9.30
C PRO A 196 -21.78 28.82 9.27
N THR A 197 -21.29 29.27 8.11
CA THR A 197 -21.12 30.69 7.82
C THR A 197 -22.49 31.25 7.48
N ASN A 198 -22.93 32.22 8.30
CA ASN A 198 -24.14 33.02 8.13
C ASN A 198 -24.18 33.68 6.73
N THR A 199 -24.75 32.99 5.75
CA THR A 199 -25.13 33.58 4.47
C THR A 199 -26.65 33.56 4.38
N SER A 200 -27.22 34.67 4.82
CA SER A 200 -28.64 34.98 4.73
C SER A 200 -29.04 35.06 3.26
N ASN A 201 -29.67 34.01 2.72
CA ASN A 201 -30.51 34.12 1.54
C ASN A 201 -31.78 33.28 1.70
N SER A 202 -32.79 33.98 2.17
CA SER A 202 -34.23 33.80 2.00
C SER A 202 -34.64 32.80 0.91
N SER A 203 -34.94 31.57 1.34
CA SER A 203 -35.88 30.68 0.68
C SER A 203 -36.79 30.10 1.76
N SER A 204 -37.93 30.75 1.94
CA SER A 204 -38.97 30.41 2.90
C SER A 204 -39.71 29.15 2.46
N HIS A 205 -39.06 28.00 2.52
CA HIS A 205 -39.78 26.75 2.74
C HIS A 205 -39.95 26.60 4.24
N GLN A 206 -41.20 26.59 4.67
CA GLN A 206 -41.63 26.24 6.02
C GLN A 206 -41.08 24.86 6.36
N ARG A 207 -39.84 24.82 6.88
CA ARG A 207 -39.34 23.72 7.68
C ARG A 207 -40.27 23.67 8.88
N ARG A 208 -41.28 22.79 8.78
CA ARG A 208 -42.01 22.34 9.95
C ARG A 208 -40.94 21.95 10.96
N ASP A 209 -40.98 22.63 12.08
CA ASP A 209 -40.26 22.35 13.30
C ASP A 209 -40.67 20.95 13.78
N LEU A 210 -40.18 19.92 13.07
CA LEU A 210 -40.30 18.52 13.40
C LEU A 210 -39.19 18.27 14.40
N GLY A 211 -39.53 18.57 15.66
CA GLY A 211 -38.63 18.49 16.79
C GLY A 211 -37.91 17.15 16.85
N GLY A 212 -36.59 17.23 17.01
CA GLY A 212 -35.77 16.17 17.59
C GLY A 212 -35.31 15.07 16.66
N THR A 213 -35.63 15.07 15.36
CA THR A 213 -35.18 13.98 14.50
C THR A 213 -33.72 14.17 14.12
N HIS A 214 -32.87 13.24 14.57
CA HIS A 214 -31.44 13.24 14.28
C HIS A 214 -31.23 12.92 12.78
N PRO A 215 -30.83 13.90 11.93
CA PRO A 215 -30.80 13.72 10.47
C PRO A 215 -29.88 12.56 10.05
N PHE A 216 -28.78 12.39 10.77
CA PHE A 216 -27.86 11.27 10.59
C PHE A 216 -28.53 9.89 10.73
N VAL A 217 -29.43 9.72 11.72
CA VAL A 217 -30.10 8.44 11.95
C VAL A 217 -31.11 8.14 10.84
N ASP A 218 -31.80 9.18 10.36
CA ASP A 218 -32.74 9.06 9.25
C ASP A 218 -32.04 8.74 7.93
N ASP A 219 -30.88 9.34 7.66
CA ASP A 219 -30.09 9.07 6.46
C ASP A 219 -29.61 7.61 6.42
N ILE A 220 -29.11 7.08 7.55
CA ILE A 220 -28.72 5.66 7.64
C ILE A 220 -29.94 4.75 7.51
N ALA A 221 -31.06 5.09 8.16
CA ALA A 221 -32.28 4.31 8.07
C ALA A 221 -32.79 4.25 6.62
N LEU A 222 -32.70 5.36 5.87
CA LEU A 222 -33.04 5.43 4.45
C LEU A 222 -32.09 4.57 3.61
N GLN A 223 -30.77 4.68 3.84
CA GLN A 223 -29.74 3.95 3.11
C GLN A 223 -29.88 2.43 3.29
N GLU A 224 -30.21 1.97 4.48
CA GLU A 224 -30.39 0.54 4.78
C GLU A 224 -31.80 0.01 4.50
N ALA A 225 -32.68 0.84 3.92
CA ALA A 225 -34.11 0.54 3.73
C ALA A 225 -34.76 -0.02 5.03
N ALA A 226 -34.40 0.57 6.17
CA ALA A 226 -34.86 0.14 7.48
C ALA A 226 -36.36 0.38 7.64
N ASP A 227 -37.06 -0.56 8.27
CA ASP A 227 -38.46 -0.37 8.65
C ASP A 227 -38.61 0.67 9.78
N GLU A 228 -39.84 1.13 9.98
CA GLU A 228 -40.16 2.16 10.97
C GLU A 228 -39.73 1.76 12.38
N ASP A 229 -39.84 0.47 12.72
CA ASP A 229 -39.47 -0.05 14.03
C ASP A 229 -37.95 -0.06 14.23
N ARG A 230 -37.17 -0.43 13.21
CA ARG A 230 -35.71 -0.36 13.22
C ARG A 230 -35.24 1.09 13.31
N ARG A 231 -35.86 2.00 12.57
CA ARG A 231 -35.58 3.44 12.66
C ARG A 231 -35.82 3.99 14.07
N ARG A 232 -36.93 3.60 14.73
CA ARG A 232 -37.17 3.96 16.14
C ARG A 232 -36.11 3.41 17.08
N ARG A 233 -35.68 2.15 16.89
CA ARG A 233 -34.60 1.55 17.69
C ARG A 233 -33.27 2.28 17.51
N MET A 234 -32.94 2.70 16.29
CA MET A 234 -31.73 3.48 16.02
C MET A 234 -31.77 4.85 16.70
N ASN A 235 -32.90 5.57 16.60
CA ASN A 235 -33.08 6.85 17.28
C ASN A 235 -32.98 6.69 18.80
N HIS A 236 -33.67 5.69 19.35
CA HIS A 236 -33.58 5.38 20.78
C HIS A 236 -32.15 5.07 21.22
N PHE A 237 -31.41 4.26 20.46
CA PHE A 237 -30.01 3.98 20.77
C PHE A 237 -29.13 5.23 20.69
N PHE A 238 -29.42 6.14 19.77
CA PHE A 238 -28.68 7.39 19.62
C PHE A 238 -28.91 8.35 20.80
N GLU A 239 -30.13 8.41 21.33
CA GLU A 239 -30.51 9.23 22.49
C GLU A 239 -30.01 8.68 23.83
N MET A 240 -29.61 7.40 23.92
CA MET A 240 -29.12 6.82 25.17
C MET A 240 -27.86 7.52 25.70
N PRO A 241 -27.67 7.64 27.03
CA PRO A 241 -26.39 8.00 27.62
C PRO A 241 -25.27 7.03 27.22
N THR A 242 -24.04 7.54 27.13
CA THR A 242 -22.87 6.78 26.66
C THR A 242 -22.67 5.48 27.44
N GLU A 243 -22.82 5.50 28.77
CA GLU A 243 -22.66 4.31 29.62
C GLU A 243 -23.68 3.22 29.26
N GLN A 244 -24.92 3.62 28.95
CA GLN A 244 -25.97 2.69 28.54
C GLN A 244 -25.71 2.12 27.14
N LYS A 245 -25.20 2.93 26.20
CA LYS A 245 -24.78 2.44 24.87
C LYS A 245 -23.71 1.36 25.00
N VAL A 246 -22.71 1.57 25.85
CA VAL A 246 -21.64 0.60 26.10
C VAL A 246 -22.20 -0.71 26.66
N LEU A 247 -23.08 -0.64 27.67
CA LEU A 247 -23.73 -1.82 28.23
C LEU A 247 -24.54 -2.58 27.17
N LYS A 248 -25.27 -1.86 26.30
CA LYS A 248 -26.07 -2.46 25.23
C LYS A 248 -25.20 -3.16 24.18
N ILE A 249 -24.07 -2.57 23.81
CA ILE A 249 -23.10 -3.18 22.89
C ILE A 249 -22.52 -4.47 23.52
N GLN A 250 -22.15 -4.43 24.79
CA GLN A 250 -21.63 -5.62 25.50
C GLN A 250 -22.65 -6.74 25.59
N GLU A 251 -23.93 -6.41 25.85
CA GLU A 251 -25.04 -7.36 25.83
C GLU A 251 -25.17 -8.02 24.45
N MET A 252 -25.16 -7.22 23.38
CA MET A 252 -25.27 -7.72 22.00
C MET A 252 -24.10 -8.63 21.63
N ILE A 253 -22.86 -8.26 21.99
CA ILE A 253 -21.68 -9.11 21.78
C ILE A 253 -21.84 -10.45 22.53
N ARG A 254 -22.30 -10.42 23.78
CA ARG A 254 -22.53 -11.65 24.56
C ARG A 254 -23.59 -12.53 23.91
N TYR A 255 -24.68 -11.93 23.42
CA TYR A 255 -25.75 -12.64 22.73
C TYR A 255 -25.25 -13.33 21.45
N LEU A 256 -24.50 -12.60 20.60
CA LEU A 256 -23.94 -13.14 19.35
C LEU A 256 -22.92 -14.26 19.61
N ARG A 257 -22.13 -14.16 20.67
CA ARG A 257 -21.21 -15.24 21.07
C ARG A 257 -21.94 -16.50 21.55
N ALA A 258 -23.10 -16.34 22.18
CA ALA A 258 -23.90 -17.46 22.65
C ALA A 258 -24.71 -18.14 21.53
N HIS A 259 -24.98 -17.43 20.43
CA HIS A 259 -25.75 -17.90 19.28
C HIS A 259 -24.97 -17.70 17.98
N PRO A 260 -23.94 -18.51 17.72
CA PRO A 260 -23.26 -18.49 16.43
C PRO A 260 -24.24 -18.86 15.32
N ALA A 261 -24.20 -18.10 14.22
CA ALA A 261 -25.00 -18.32 13.02
C ALA A 261 -24.62 -19.62 12.29
#